data_AF-A0A928U4L1-F1
#
_entry.id   AF-A0A928U4L1-F1
#
_cell.length_a   1.000
_cell.length_b   1.000
_cell.length_c   1.000
_cell.angle_alpha   90.00
_cell.angle_beta   90.00
_cell.angle_gamma   90.00
#
_symmetry.space_group_name_H-M   'P 1'
#
loop_
_entity.id
_entity.type
_entity.pdbx_description
1 polymer ?
#
loop_
_entity_poly.entity_id
_entity_poly.type
_entity_poly.pdbx_seq_one_letter_code
_entity_poly.pdbx_strand_id
1 'polypeptide(L)'
;MTTKQINDLLSGGEFPEETSQRELIETHISWVILCDQFVYKIKKPVQYSFLDFSTLERRNYYCHREIELNKRLTLNVYLEVLPVRKSQDKIIIGGKEGTIIDYAVKMNRLDTEKQMDKLLTQHLVTESDIKKLAEKIASFHKNTTIIYEKDLSDIGKKFNDLAAEKKFITEQLGSTFGVIIANAIKFSDKFMDKNKALIAYRLREGFCKDCHGDLHSRNIFLLPDPVPFDCIEFNDDFRQIDVLNEVAFLCMDLDAFGRKDLSDLFLEYYNDFFPAMKSEKERDLFIYYKSYRANIRAKVNSLQAKSAATDEERTKSLAASEKYLYQMESYLKELRTDK
;
A
#
# COMPACT_ATOMS: atom_id res chain seq x y z
N MET A 1 -14.35 17.87 -5.96
CA MET A 1 -13.37 18.76 -6.61
C MET A 1 -13.10 18.28 -8.03
N THR A 2 -12.80 19.21 -8.95
CA THR A 2 -12.29 18.92 -10.30
C THR A 2 -10.82 19.33 -10.42
N THR A 3 -10.11 18.85 -11.44
CA THR A 3 -8.72 19.27 -11.73
C THR A 3 -8.61 20.79 -11.86
N LYS A 4 -9.58 21.44 -12.50
CA LYS A 4 -9.63 22.91 -12.58
C LYS A 4 -9.70 23.56 -11.19
N GLN A 5 -10.60 23.07 -10.33
CA GLN A 5 -10.74 23.60 -8.97
C GLN A 5 -9.48 23.39 -8.13
N ILE A 6 -8.75 22.28 -8.32
CA ILE A 6 -7.46 22.07 -7.65
C ILE A 6 -6.43 23.09 -8.13
N ASN A 7 -6.35 23.36 -9.44
CA ASN A 7 -5.45 24.38 -9.98
C ASN A 7 -5.81 25.80 -9.50
N ASP A 8 -7.10 26.12 -9.40
CA ASP A 8 -7.58 27.39 -8.83
C ASP A 8 -7.19 27.51 -7.34
N LEU A 9 -7.31 26.42 -6.57
CA LEU A 9 -6.87 26.35 -5.17
C LEU A 9 -5.34 26.56 -5.04
N LEU A 10 -4.54 25.92 -5.90
CA LEU A 10 -3.08 26.06 -5.87
C LEU A 10 -2.63 27.50 -6.21
N SER A 11 -3.22 28.10 -7.24
CA SER A 11 -2.81 29.43 -7.75
C SER A 11 -3.29 30.60 -6.90
N GLY A 12 -4.50 30.54 -6.34
CA GLY A 12 -5.12 31.67 -5.65
C GLY A 12 -5.93 31.32 -4.40
N GLY A 13 -5.94 30.05 -4.00
CA GLY A 13 -6.68 29.59 -2.83
C GLY A 13 -6.06 29.97 -1.49
N GLU A 14 -6.86 29.82 -0.44
CA GLU A 14 -6.45 30.01 0.96
C GLU A 14 -6.28 28.66 1.66
N PHE A 15 -5.27 28.59 2.52
CA PHE A 15 -4.93 27.43 3.34
C PHE A 15 -4.95 27.86 4.82
N PRO A 16 -5.14 26.92 5.76
CA PRO A 16 -5.06 27.21 7.20
C PRO A 16 -3.70 27.71 7.69
N GLU A 17 -2.66 27.60 6.86
CA GLU A 17 -1.32 28.11 7.12
C GLU A 17 -0.93 29.14 6.05
N GLU A 18 -0.02 30.04 6.41
CA GLU A 18 0.74 30.80 5.43
C GLU A 18 1.80 29.88 4.82
N THR A 19 1.75 29.67 3.50
CA THR A 19 2.68 28.78 2.79
C THR A 19 3.24 29.48 1.56
N SER A 20 4.55 29.35 1.40
CA SER A 20 5.31 29.84 0.24
C SER A 20 5.35 28.82 -0.90
N GLN A 21 5.10 27.54 -0.60
CA GLN A 21 5.09 26.45 -1.58
C GLN A 21 3.76 25.69 -1.57
N ARG A 22 3.36 25.22 -2.76
CA ARG A 22 2.14 24.42 -2.98
C ARG A 22 2.43 23.40 -4.08
N GLU A 23 3.10 22.32 -3.71
CA GLU A 23 3.41 21.24 -4.65
C GLU A 23 2.25 20.26 -4.71
N LEU A 24 1.78 19.95 -5.92
CA LEU A 24 0.73 18.96 -6.13
C LEU A 24 1.34 17.61 -6.50
N ILE A 25 1.07 16.61 -5.68
CA ILE A 25 1.27 15.20 -6.01
C ILE A 25 -0.09 14.60 -6.34
N GLU A 26 -0.25 14.11 -7.56
CA GLU A 26 -1.48 13.46 -8.01
C GLU A 26 -1.33 11.94 -7.97
N THR A 27 -2.27 11.28 -7.28
CA THR A 27 -2.39 9.81 -7.24
C THR A 27 -3.61 9.37 -8.05
N HIS A 28 -3.81 8.06 -8.18
CA HIS A 28 -4.99 7.50 -8.86
C HIS A 28 -6.33 7.91 -8.22
N ILE A 29 -6.34 8.17 -6.90
CA ILE A 29 -7.57 8.38 -6.13
C ILE A 29 -7.59 9.65 -5.28
N SER A 30 -6.50 10.42 -5.24
CA SER A 30 -6.37 11.63 -4.41
C SER A 30 -5.44 12.67 -5.05
N TRP A 31 -5.66 13.93 -4.71
CA TRP A 31 -4.73 15.04 -4.85
C TRP A 31 -4.08 15.30 -3.49
N VAL A 32 -2.76 15.38 -3.45
CA VAL A 32 -1.97 15.64 -2.23
C VAL A 32 -1.21 16.94 -2.43
N ILE A 33 -1.52 17.95 -1.62
CA ILE A 33 -0.89 19.27 -1.71
C ILE A 33 0.12 19.39 -0.57
N LEU A 34 1.41 19.46 -0.91
CA LEU A 34 2.49 19.69 0.05
C LEU A 34 2.70 21.20 0.22
N CYS A 35 2.50 21.68 1.44
CA CYS A 35 2.77 23.05 1.89
C CYS A 35 3.99 23.07 2.80
N ASP A 36 4.37 24.23 3.33
CA ASP A 36 5.61 24.35 4.13
C ASP A 36 5.56 23.49 5.40
N GLN A 37 4.45 23.52 6.17
CA GLN A 37 4.31 22.77 7.42
C GLN A 37 3.32 21.62 7.32
N PHE A 38 2.26 21.76 6.53
CA PHE A 38 1.22 20.74 6.41
C PHE A 38 1.10 20.14 5.02
N VAL A 39 0.39 19.01 4.97
CA VAL A 39 -0.05 18.34 3.75
C VAL A 39 -1.57 18.27 3.77
N TYR A 40 -2.19 18.53 2.63
CA TYR A 40 -3.64 18.45 2.47
C TYR A 40 -3.97 17.41 1.40
N LYS A 41 -4.59 16.30 1.83
CA LYS A 41 -5.03 15.23 0.93
C LYS A 41 -6.52 15.33 0.65
N ILE A 42 -6.89 15.51 -0.61
CA ILE A 42 -8.27 15.62 -1.10
C ILE A 42 -8.57 14.42 -1.99
N LYS A 43 -9.65 13.70 -1.69
CA LYS A 43 -10.05 12.51 -2.46
C LYS A 43 -10.66 12.91 -3.81
N LYS A 44 -10.32 12.18 -4.87
CA LYS A 44 -10.91 12.37 -6.20
C LYS A 44 -12.34 11.83 -6.24
N PRO A 45 -13.27 12.46 -7.01
CA PRO A 45 -14.64 11.97 -7.14
C PRO A 45 -14.73 10.78 -8.10
N VAL A 46 -14.12 9.66 -7.74
CA VAL A 46 -14.02 8.45 -8.58
C VAL A 46 -14.82 7.28 -8.00
N GLN A 47 -15.22 6.35 -8.86
CA GLN A 47 -15.86 5.09 -8.47
C GLN A 47 -15.20 3.94 -9.23
N TYR A 48 -14.67 2.98 -8.47
CA TYR A 48 -14.06 1.74 -8.93
C TYR A 48 -14.78 0.55 -8.28
N SER A 49 -14.50 -0.67 -8.75
CA SER A 49 -15.12 -1.88 -8.19
C SER A 49 -14.78 -2.13 -6.72
N PHE A 50 -13.67 -1.57 -6.23
CA PHE A 50 -13.16 -1.75 -4.87
C PHE A 50 -13.24 -0.49 -4.01
N LEU A 51 -13.72 0.64 -4.56
CA LEU A 51 -13.68 1.95 -3.92
C LEU A 51 -14.74 2.89 -4.50
N ASP A 52 -15.45 3.63 -3.65
CA ASP A 52 -16.43 4.64 -4.08
C ASP A 52 -16.25 5.98 -3.34
N PHE A 53 -15.71 6.97 -4.04
CA PHE A 53 -15.56 8.37 -3.62
C PHE A 53 -16.46 9.32 -4.44
N SER A 54 -17.48 8.80 -5.13
CA SER A 54 -18.30 9.58 -6.07
C SER A 54 -19.03 10.76 -5.42
N THR A 55 -19.55 10.59 -4.20
CA THR A 55 -20.32 11.62 -3.49
C THR A 55 -19.49 12.36 -2.44
N LEU A 56 -19.93 13.59 -2.11
CA LEU A 56 -19.29 14.42 -1.10
C LEU A 56 -19.33 13.77 0.29
N GLU A 57 -20.45 13.11 0.61
CA GLU A 57 -20.66 12.40 1.88
C GLU A 57 -19.70 11.22 2.02
N ARG A 58 -19.49 10.46 0.94
CA ARG A 58 -18.53 9.34 0.93
C ARG A 58 -17.11 9.84 1.12
N ARG A 59 -16.72 10.92 0.43
CA ARG A 59 -15.39 11.51 0.62
C ARG A 59 -15.19 12.01 2.05
N ASN A 60 -16.20 12.64 2.66
CA ASN A 60 -16.15 13.03 4.06
C ASN A 60 -15.92 11.83 4.99
N TYR A 61 -16.71 10.78 4.81
CA TYR A 61 -16.62 9.54 5.58
C TYR A 61 -15.22 8.93 5.50
N TYR A 62 -14.69 8.76 4.29
CA TYR A 62 -13.37 8.17 4.11
C TYR A 62 -12.22 9.08 4.55
N CYS A 63 -12.37 10.41 4.55
CA CYS A 63 -11.39 11.30 5.18
C CYS A 63 -11.30 11.05 6.70
N HIS A 64 -12.44 10.84 7.37
CA HIS A 64 -12.45 10.52 8.80
C HIS A 64 -11.88 9.12 9.07
N ARG A 65 -12.23 8.12 8.24
CA ARG A 65 -11.66 6.78 8.34
C ARG A 65 -10.15 6.76 8.15
N GLU A 66 -9.63 7.55 7.22
CA GLU A 66 -8.18 7.64 6.98
C GLU A 66 -7.45 8.10 8.25
N ILE A 67 -7.97 9.13 8.93
CA ILE A 67 -7.41 9.60 10.20
C ILE A 67 -7.52 8.53 11.27
N GLU A 68 -8.68 7.90 11.42
CA GLU A 68 -8.91 6.84 12.42
C GLU A 68 -7.90 5.70 12.26
N LEU A 69 -7.75 5.18 11.05
CA LEU A 69 -6.93 4.01 10.77
C LEU A 69 -5.43 4.32 10.86
N ASN A 70 -5.00 5.48 10.40
CA ASN A 70 -3.59 5.85 10.43
C ASN A 70 -3.10 6.29 11.82
N LYS A 71 -3.97 6.81 12.70
CA LYS A 71 -3.61 7.13 14.09
C LYS A 71 -3.19 5.90 14.90
N ARG A 72 -3.47 4.68 14.42
CA ARG A 72 -3.02 3.42 15.06
C ARG A 72 -1.52 3.19 14.94
N LEU A 73 -0.87 3.76 13.92
CA LEU A 73 0.55 3.55 13.60
C LEU A 73 1.36 4.85 13.54
N THR A 74 0.68 6.00 13.58
CA THR A 74 1.30 7.33 13.49
C THR A 74 0.98 8.16 14.72
N LEU A 75 1.96 8.97 15.16
CA LEU A 75 1.76 9.97 16.20
C LEU A 75 1.88 11.36 15.57
N ASN A 76 0.86 12.20 15.76
CA ASN A 76 0.81 13.58 15.26
C ASN A 76 1.01 13.73 13.74
N VAL A 77 0.77 12.70 12.92
CA VAL A 77 0.84 12.83 11.45
C VAL A 77 -0.51 13.25 10.89
N TYR A 78 -1.58 12.54 11.25
CA TYR A 78 -2.95 12.83 10.80
C TYR A 78 -3.68 13.68 11.83
N LEU A 79 -4.02 14.93 11.48
CA LEU A 79 -4.50 15.93 12.43
C LEU A 79 -6.03 15.96 12.48
N GLU A 80 -6.66 16.42 11.40
CA GLU A 80 -8.11 16.67 11.32
C GLU A 80 -8.62 16.64 9.88
N VAL A 81 -9.94 16.54 9.72
CA VAL A 81 -10.62 16.73 8.43
C VAL A 81 -11.12 18.17 8.36
N LEU A 82 -10.75 18.88 7.30
CA LEU A 82 -11.18 20.24 7.04
C LEU A 82 -12.15 20.29 5.85
N PRO A 83 -13.21 21.11 5.91
CA PRO A 83 -14.03 21.37 4.74
C PRO A 83 -13.21 22.14 3.70
N VAL A 84 -13.41 21.83 2.42
CA VAL A 84 -12.96 22.65 1.30
C VAL A 84 -14.15 23.45 0.83
N ARG A 85 -14.08 24.78 0.95
CA ARG A 85 -15.18 25.70 0.67
C ARG A 85 -14.92 26.49 -0.60
N LYS A 86 -16.01 26.80 -1.32
CA LYS A 86 -16.02 27.84 -2.36
C LYS A 86 -16.80 29.04 -1.84
N SER A 87 -16.16 30.19 -1.78
CA SER A 87 -16.78 31.48 -1.50
C SER A 87 -16.47 32.43 -2.66
N GLN A 88 -17.51 32.89 -3.36
CA GLN A 88 -17.35 33.63 -4.62
C GLN A 88 -16.45 32.83 -5.60
N ASP A 89 -15.35 33.42 -6.07
CA ASP A 89 -14.38 32.78 -6.96
C ASP A 89 -13.14 32.21 -6.23
N LYS A 90 -13.16 32.20 -4.90
CA LYS A 90 -12.04 31.70 -4.08
C LYS A 90 -12.35 30.33 -3.48
N ILE A 91 -11.34 29.45 -3.50
CA ILE A 91 -11.39 28.15 -2.83
C ILE A 91 -10.53 28.22 -1.57
N ILE A 92 -11.09 27.75 -0.46
CA ILE A 92 -10.53 27.88 0.87
C ILE A 92 -10.53 26.49 1.51
N ILE A 93 -9.38 26.01 1.98
CA ILE A 93 -9.33 24.85 2.89
C ILE A 93 -9.57 25.36 4.32
N GLY A 94 -10.59 24.82 4.98
CA GLY A 94 -11.10 25.33 6.25
C GLY A 94 -12.08 26.48 6.06
N GLY A 95 -11.91 27.56 6.83
CA GLY A 95 -12.77 28.74 6.79
C GLY A 95 -14.17 28.53 7.38
N LYS A 96 -14.83 29.64 7.73
CA LYS A 96 -16.17 29.65 8.33
C LYS A 96 -17.31 29.89 7.34
N GLU A 97 -17.02 30.46 6.17
CA GLU A 97 -18.01 30.91 5.19
C GLU A 97 -17.83 30.24 3.82
N GLY A 98 -18.91 30.17 3.04
CA GLY A 98 -18.94 29.56 1.71
C GLY A 98 -19.46 28.12 1.69
N THR A 99 -19.78 27.65 0.48
CA THR A 99 -20.37 26.32 0.24
C THR A 99 -19.30 25.24 0.31
N ILE A 100 -19.53 24.18 1.06
CA ILE A 100 -18.62 23.02 1.09
C ILE A 100 -18.70 22.31 -0.26
N ILE A 101 -17.55 22.17 -0.92
CA ILE A 101 -17.41 21.48 -2.21
C ILE A 101 -16.56 20.20 -2.09
N ASP A 102 -15.80 20.03 -1.01
CA ASP A 102 -15.06 18.81 -0.67
C ASP A 102 -14.57 18.79 0.77
N TYR A 103 -13.75 17.78 1.10
CA TYR A 103 -13.00 17.68 2.35
C TYR A 103 -11.52 17.40 2.08
N ALA A 104 -10.67 17.90 2.98
CA ALA A 104 -9.23 17.65 2.99
C ALA A 104 -8.81 17.03 4.31
N VAL A 105 -8.02 15.97 4.26
CA VAL A 105 -7.29 15.47 5.43
C VAL A 105 -6.06 16.36 5.62
N LYS A 106 -5.98 17.06 6.77
CA LYS A 106 -4.80 17.86 7.14
C LYS A 106 -3.80 16.98 7.89
N MET A 107 -2.56 17.00 7.44
CA MET A 107 -1.47 16.18 7.99
C MET A 107 -0.24 17.05 8.25
N ASN A 108 0.59 16.69 9.23
CA ASN A 108 1.93 17.26 9.35
C ASN A 108 2.81 16.81 8.18
N ARG A 109 3.56 17.73 7.57
CA ARG A 109 4.55 17.39 6.55
C ARG A 109 5.73 16.68 7.19
N LEU A 110 6.04 15.49 6.66
CA LEU A 110 7.23 14.73 7.03
C LEU A 110 8.35 15.01 6.03
N ASP A 111 9.59 14.91 6.51
CA ASP A 111 10.77 15.04 5.66
C ASP A 111 10.83 13.89 4.66
N THR A 112 10.57 14.19 3.39
CA THR A 112 10.56 13.21 2.31
C THR A 112 11.90 12.53 2.08
N GLU A 113 13.03 13.09 2.56
CA GLU A 113 14.34 12.44 2.50
C GLU A 113 14.49 11.30 3.51
N LYS A 114 13.56 11.20 4.48
CA LYS A 114 13.47 10.09 5.44
C LYS A 114 12.53 8.97 4.99
N GLN A 115 11.94 9.08 3.81
CA GLN A 115 11.11 8.02 3.26
C GLN A 115 11.96 6.78 2.96
N MET A 116 11.49 5.61 3.40
CA MET A 116 12.31 4.40 3.42
C MET A 116 12.77 3.97 2.03
N ASP A 117 11.96 4.15 0.98
CA ASP A 117 12.34 3.80 -0.39
C ASP A 117 13.51 4.65 -0.93
N LYS A 118 13.55 5.94 -0.59
CA LYS A 118 14.70 6.81 -0.89
C LYS A 118 15.94 6.36 -0.13
N LEU A 119 15.81 6.10 1.18
CA LEU A 119 16.92 5.63 2.01
C LEU A 119 17.45 4.27 1.56
N LEU A 120 16.58 3.37 1.08
CA LEU A 120 16.98 2.08 0.50
C LEU A 120 17.81 2.27 -0.76
N THR A 121 17.40 3.19 -1.64
CA THR A 121 18.14 3.54 -2.86
C THR A 121 19.52 4.13 -2.55
N GLN A 122 19.63 4.86 -1.45
CA GLN A 122 20.89 5.46 -0.97
C GLN A 122 21.71 4.53 -0.07
N HIS A 123 21.24 3.29 0.18
CA HIS A 123 21.86 2.34 1.12
C HIS A 123 22.02 2.87 2.56
N LEU A 124 21.12 3.74 3.01
CA LEU A 124 21.17 4.38 4.33
C LEU A 124 20.29 3.71 5.38
N VAL A 125 19.51 2.69 5.04
CA VAL A 125 18.72 1.93 6.01
C VAL A 125 19.62 1.02 6.84
N THR A 126 19.57 1.19 8.16
CA THR A 126 20.38 0.44 9.13
C THR A 126 19.60 -0.72 9.75
N GLU A 127 20.32 -1.65 10.37
CA GLU A 127 19.71 -2.71 11.19
C GLU A 127 18.87 -2.13 12.33
N SER A 128 19.31 -1.04 12.96
CA SER A 128 18.54 -0.40 14.04
C SER A 128 17.20 0.14 13.54
N ASP A 129 17.13 0.63 12.30
CA ASP A 129 15.87 1.10 11.72
C ASP A 129 14.91 -0.08 11.50
N ILE A 130 15.43 -1.19 10.95
CA ILE A 130 14.67 -2.42 10.73
C ILE A 130 14.15 -3.01 12.04
N LYS A 131 14.99 -3.09 13.07
CA LYS A 131 14.61 -3.58 14.39
C LYS A 131 13.45 -2.80 14.98
N LYS A 132 13.56 -1.46 15.03
CA LYS A 132 12.49 -0.58 15.55
C LYS A 132 11.20 -0.71 14.77
N LEU A 133 11.30 -0.83 13.44
CA LEU A 133 10.13 -1.01 12.59
C LEU A 133 9.47 -2.36 12.85
N ALA A 134 10.24 -3.44 12.95
CA ALA A 134 9.75 -4.78 13.25
C ALA A 134 9.05 -4.83 14.62
N GLU A 135 9.66 -4.23 15.65
CA GLU A 135 9.07 -4.07 16.99
C GLU A 135 7.73 -3.34 16.95
N LYS A 136 7.66 -2.22 16.22
CA LYS A 136 6.44 -1.42 16.09
C LYS A 136 5.32 -2.19 15.40
N ILE A 137 5.63 -2.86 14.29
CA ILE A 137 4.65 -3.64 13.51
C ILE A 137 4.20 -4.88 14.30
N ALA A 138 5.12 -5.58 14.97
CA ALA A 138 4.78 -6.71 15.85
C ALA A 138 3.86 -6.28 16.99
N SER A 139 4.17 -5.15 17.66
CA SER A 139 3.32 -4.58 18.70
C SER A 139 1.94 -4.18 18.18
N PHE A 140 1.88 -3.52 17.03
CA PHE A 140 0.61 -3.18 16.38
C PHE A 140 -0.22 -4.43 16.06
N HIS A 141 0.36 -5.43 15.41
CA HIS A 141 -0.33 -6.68 15.10
C HIS A 141 -0.79 -7.43 16.36
N LYS A 142 0.02 -7.44 17.43
CA LYS A 142 -0.40 -8.07 18.70
C LYS A 142 -1.67 -7.44 19.26
N ASN A 143 -1.84 -6.13 19.12
CA ASN A 143 -2.90 -5.36 19.78
C ASN A 143 -4.09 -4.99 18.89
N THR A 144 -3.97 -5.08 17.55
CA THR A 144 -5.08 -4.75 16.64
C THR A 144 -6.15 -5.84 16.60
N THR A 145 -7.34 -5.46 16.12
CA THR A 145 -8.55 -6.30 16.03
C THR A 145 -8.29 -7.61 15.29
N ILE A 146 -8.74 -8.71 15.88
CA ILE A 146 -8.73 -10.05 15.26
C ILE A 146 -9.98 -10.22 14.40
N ILE A 147 -9.81 -10.78 13.21
CA ILE A 147 -10.88 -11.07 12.27
C ILE A 147 -11.09 -12.58 12.23
N TYR A 148 -12.30 -13.04 12.57
CA TYR A 148 -12.63 -14.47 12.64
C TYR A 148 -13.41 -14.97 11.42
N GLU A 149 -14.00 -14.07 10.64
CA GLU A 149 -14.82 -14.40 9.48
C GLU A 149 -14.16 -13.82 8.23
N LYS A 150 -13.64 -14.70 7.36
CA LYS A 150 -13.06 -14.29 6.08
C LYS A 150 -13.20 -15.40 5.03
N ASP A 151 -13.44 -15.02 3.78
CA ASP A 151 -13.36 -15.96 2.66
C ASP A 151 -11.89 -16.37 2.42
N LEU A 152 -11.54 -17.59 2.84
CA LEU A 152 -10.19 -18.12 2.69
C LEU A 152 -9.78 -18.34 1.22
N SER A 153 -10.73 -18.38 0.30
CA SER A 153 -10.46 -18.50 -1.14
C SER A 153 -10.11 -17.17 -1.81
N ASP A 154 -10.35 -16.05 -1.12
CA ASP A 154 -10.17 -14.70 -1.64
C ASP A 154 -8.73 -14.42 -2.10
N ILE A 155 -7.73 -14.92 -1.37
CA ILE A 155 -6.31 -14.73 -1.73
C ILE A 155 -6.01 -15.39 -3.07
N GLY A 156 -6.48 -16.61 -3.30
CA GLY A 156 -6.29 -17.33 -4.57
C GLY A 156 -6.99 -16.61 -5.72
N LYS A 157 -8.23 -16.14 -5.51
CA LYS A 157 -8.98 -15.35 -6.50
C LYS A 157 -8.23 -14.06 -6.86
N LYS A 158 -7.79 -13.29 -5.86
CA LYS A 158 -7.02 -12.04 -6.02
C LYS A 158 -5.67 -12.27 -6.71
N PHE A 159 -5.00 -13.39 -6.43
CA PHE A 159 -3.79 -13.77 -7.15
C PHE A 159 -4.09 -13.97 -8.65
N ASN A 160 -5.23 -14.61 -8.96
CA ASN A 160 -5.62 -14.95 -10.32
C ASN A 160 -6.10 -13.75 -11.14
N ASP A 161 -6.41 -12.61 -10.51
CA ASP A 161 -6.73 -11.36 -11.22
C ASP A 161 -5.65 -10.93 -12.22
N LEU A 162 -4.39 -11.32 -12.02
CA LEU A 162 -3.30 -11.04 -12.97
C LEU A 162 -3.57 -11.65 -14.35
N ALA A 163 -4.46 -12.65 -14.47
CA ALA A 163 -4.89 -13.18 -15.76
C ALA A 163 -5.49 -12.11 -16.67
N ALA A 164 -6.19 -11.10 -16.10
CA ALA A 164 -6.76 -10.00 -16.88
C ALA A 164 -5.67 -9.16 -17.58
N GLU A 165 -4.48 -9.11 -16.99
CA GLU A 165 -3.32 -8.38 -17.53
C GLU A 165 -2.45 -9.22 -18.46
N LYS A 166 -2.64 -10.55 -18.49
CA LYS A 166 -1.80 -11.49 -19.23
C LYS A 166 -1.66 -11.12 -20.71
N LYS A 167 -2.75 -10.79 -21.40
CA LYS A 167 -2.73 -10.47 -22.82
C LYS A 167 -1.81 -9.27 -23.08
N PHE A 168 -2.05 -8.17 -22.38
CA PHE A 168 -1.26 -6.95 -22.49
C PHE A 168 0.21 -7.19 -22.16
N ILE A 169 0.50 -7.87 -21.04
CA ILE A 169 1.88 -8.19 -20.64
C ILE A 169 2.58 -9.06 -21.71
N THR A 170 1.89 -10.04 -22.29
CA THR A 170 2.44 -10.88 -23.37
C THR A 170 2.78 -10.05 -24.60
N GLU A 171 1.90 -9.11 -24.97
CA GLU A 171 2.10 -8.23 -26.14
C GLU A 171 3.23 -7.22 -25.92
N GLN A 172 3.42 -6.72 -24.69
CA GLN A 172 4.38 -5.66 -24.39
C GLN A 172 5.76 -6.18 -23.96
N LEU A 173 5.81 -7.27 -23.20
CA LEU A 173 7.05 -7.82 -22.62
C LEU A 173 7.48 -9.14 -23.27
N GLY A 174 6.59 -9.77 -24.06
CA GLY A 174 6.87 -11.01 -24.78
C GLY A 174 6.19 -12.25 -24.20
N SER A 175 6.16 -13.32 -25.01
CA SER A 175 5.43 -14.56 -24.70
C SER A 175 5.89 -15.27 -23.44
N THR A 176 7.17 -15.14 -23.08
CA THR A 176 7.74 -15.67 -21.83
C THR A 176 6.95 -15.21 -20.60
N PHE A 177 6.57 -13.93 -20.52
CA PHE A 177 5.82 -13.41 -19.37
C PHE A 177 4.37 -13.92 -19.34
N GLY A 178 3.77 -14.13 -20.51
CA GLY A 178 2.47 -14.81 -20.61
C GLY A 178 2.52 -16.24 -20.04
N VAL A 179 3.64 -16.94 -20.25
CA VAL A 179 3.88 -18.28 -19.68
C VAL A 179 4.12 -18.20 -18.17
N ILE A 180 4.93 -17.23 -17.70
CA ILE A 180 5.17 -17.00 -16.26
C ILE A 180 3.83 -16.81 -15.53
N ILE A 181 2.95 -15.92 -16.01
CA ILE A 181 1.64 -15.66 -15.39
C ILE A 181 0.78 -16.93 -15.37
N ALA A 182 0.71 -17.66 -16.48
CA ALA A 182 -0.10 -18.87 -16.56
C ALA A 182 0.40 -19.97 -15.60
N ASN A 183 1.71 -20.10 -15.45
CA ASN A 183 2.32 -21.05 -14.52
C ASN A 183 2.15 -20.61 -13.06
N ALA A 184 2.22 -19.32 -12.79
CA ALA A 184 2.01 -18.76 -11.46
C ALA A 184 0.58 -19.00 -10.96
N ILE A 185 -0.43 -18.77 -11.81
CA ILE A 185 -1.84 -19.03 -11.50
C ILE A 185 -2.07 -20.51 -11.19
N LYS A 186 -1.61 -21.41 -12.08
CA LYS A 186 -1.72 -22.86 -11.86
C LYS A 186 -1.03 -23.33 -10.58
N PHE A 187 0.09 -22.71 -10.23
CA PHE A 187 0.79 -23.00 -8.99
C PHE A 187 -0.01 -22.51 -7.79
N SER A 188 -0.50 -21.26 -7.84
CA SER A 188 -1.31 -20.62 -6.80
C SER A 188 -2.53 -21.46 -6.45
N ASP A 189 -3.30 -21.90 -7.45
CA ASP A 189 -4.48 -22.76 -7.25
C ASP A 189 -4.11 -24.04 -6.46
N LYS A 190 -3.07 -24.75 -6.91
CA LYS A 190 -2.59 -25.97 -6.22
C LYS A 190 -2.05 -25.71 -4.83
N PHE A 191 -1.36 -24.59 -4.63
CA PHE A 191 -0.79 -24.22 -3.33
C PHE A 191 -1.89 -23.89 -2.33
N MET A 192 -2.90 -23.13 -2.75
CA MET A 192 -4.05 -22.78 -1.91
C MET A 192 -4.87 -24.01 -1.54
N ASP A 193 -5.10 -24.92 -2.49
CA ASP A 193 -5.79 -26.19 -2.21
C ASP A 193 -5.01 -27.06 -1.21
N LYS A 194 -3.69 -27.21 -1.40
CA LYS A 194 -2.81 -27.98 -0.50
C LYS A 194 -2.78 -27.39 0.91
N ASN A 195 -2.78 -26.06 1.04
CA ASN A 195 -2.58 -25.36 2.31
C ASN A 195 -3.87 -24.84 2.95
N LYS A 196 -5.05 -25.20 2.43
CA LYS A 196 -6.35 -24.75 2.94
C LYS A 196 -6.52 -24.96 4.45
N ALA A 197 -6.06 -26.10 4.97
CA ALA A 197 -6.14 -26.41 6.40
C ALA A 197 -5.23 -25.50 7.25
N LEU A 198 -4.04 -25.14 6.74
CA LEU A 198 -3.12 -24.21 7.41
C LEU A 198 -3.71 -22.80 7.44
N ILE A 199 -4.24 -22.31 6.33
CA ILE A 199 -4.85 -20.97 6.26
C ILE A 199 -6.07 -20.91 7.20
N ALA A 200 -6.90 -21.95 7.22
CA ALA A 200 -8.03 -22.03 8.15
C ALA A 200 -7.59 -22.10 9.61
N TYR A 201 -6.50 -22.81 9.91
CA TYR A 201 -5.89 -22.81 11.24
C TYR A 201 -5.46 -21.40 11.64
N ARG A 202 -4.73 -20.70 10.77
CA ARG A 202 -4.24 -19.35 11.06
C ARG A 202 -5.37 -18.34 11.31
N LEU A 203 -6.46 -18.43 10.56
CA LEU A 203 -7.67 -17.65 10.83
C LEU A 203 -8.23 -17.92 12.23
N ARG A 204 -8.40 -19.20 12.61
CA ARG A 204 -8.93 -19.58 13.93
C ARG A 204 -8.03 -19.15 15.08
N GLU A 205 -6.71 -19.20 14.90
CA GLU A 205 -5.73 -18.77 15.91
C GLU A 205 -5.58 -17.24 15.99
N GLY A 206 -6.33 -16.49 15.19
CA GLY A 206 -6.36 -15.03 15.26
C GLY A 206 -5.18 -14.34 14.58
N PHE A 207 -4.54 -15.00 13.59
CA PHE A 207 -3.52 -14.36 12.76
C PHE A 207 -4.10 -13.50 11.64
N CYS A 208 -5.39 -13.61 11.33
CA CYS A 208 -6.07 -12.63 10.48
C CYS A 208 -6.49 -11.43 11.32
N LYS A 209 -6.04 -10.25 10.93
CA LYS A 209 -6.14 -9.04 11.74
C LYS A 209 -6.42 -7.82 10.88
N ASP A 210 -6.96 -6.78 11.49
CA ASP A 210 -7.15 -5.47 10.85
C ASP A 210 -5.81 -4.72 10.81
N CYS A 211 -4.99 -5.03 9.80
CA CYS A 211 -3.60 -4.60 9.66
C CYS A 211 -3.48 -3.19 9.02
N HIS A 212 -2.42 -2.95 8.27
CA HIS A 212 -2.19 -1.73 7.48
C HIS A 212 -2.74 -1.86 6.05
N GLY A 213 -2.61 -3.05 5.46
CA GLY A 213 -3.09 -3.42 4.12
C GLY A 213 -2.10 -3.13 2.99
N ASP A 214 -1.29 -2.08 3.14
CA ASP A 214 -0.31 -1.58 2.15
C ASP A 214 1.08 -1.29 2.75
N LEU A 215 1.59 -2.16 3.64
CA LEU A 215 2.88 -1.94 4.30
C LEU A 215 4.07 -2.23 3.36
N HIS A 216 4.57 -1.18 2.69
CA HIS A 216 5.77 -1.22 1.86
C HIS A 216 6.64 0.03 2.07
N SER A 217 7.88 0.05 1.57
CA SER A 217 8.87 1.12 1.89
C SER A 217 8.39 2.54 1.55
N ARG A 218 7.62 2.75 0.48
CA ARG A 218 7.04 4.07 0.17
C ARG A 218 6.02 4.57 1.21
N ASN A 219 5.48 3.68 2.02
CA ASN A 219 4.48 3.99 3.05
C ASN A 219 5.12 4.02 4.44
N ILE A 220 6.45 4.21 4.52
CA ILE A 220 7.21 4.21 5.77
C ILE A 220 8.21 5.37 5.76
N PHE A 221 8.19 6.19 6.81
CA PHE A 221 9.29 7.12 7.12
C PHE A 221 10.15 6.55 8.24
N LEU A 222 11.47 6.54 8.05
CA LEU A 222 12.45 6.13 9.05
C LEU A 222 12.88 7.35 9.88
N LEU A 223 12.04 7.68 10.85
CA LEU A 223 12.32 8.65 11.90
C LEU A 223 12.81 7.92 13.16
N PRO A 224 13.26 8.62 14.23
CA PRO A 224 13.69 7.95 15.47
C PRO A 224 12.69 6.91 16.00
N ASP A 225 11.39 7.17 15.83
CA ASP A 225 10.28 6.21 15.86
C ASP A 225 9.72 6.05 14.42
N PRO A 226 9.85 4.88 13.78
CA PRO A 226 9.38 4.68 12.40
C PRO A 226 7.89 4.98 12.23
N VAL A 227 7.50 5.55 11.09
CA VAL A 227 6.12 5.97 10.83
C VAL A 227 5.59 5.26 9.58
N PRO A 228 4.90 4.11 9.74
CA PRO A 228 4.04 3.55 8.72
C PRO A 228 2.79 4.42 8.54
N PHE A 229 2.54 4.91 7.33
CA PHE A 229 1.43 5.80 7.00
C PHE A 229 0.70 5.35 5.72
N ASP A 230 -0.43 5.98 5.43
CA ASP A 230 -1.28 5.67 4.27
C ASP A 230 -1.89 4.26 4.31
N CYS A 231 -2.34 3.84 5.50
CA CYS A 231 -3.14 2.63 5.71
C CYS A 231 -4.41 2.66 4.84
N ILE A 232 -4.77 1.52 4.24
CA ILE A 232 -5.95 1.41 3.37
C ILE A 232 -7.24 1.70 4.15
N GLU A 233 -7.92 2.78 3.78
CA GLU A 233 -9.14 3.27 4.44
C GLU A 233 -10.43 2.89 3.74
N PHE A 234 -10.35 2.49 2.48
CA PHE A 234 -11.51 2.37 1.60
C PHE A 234 -12.04 0.95 1.42
N ASN A 235 -11.26 -0.06 1.76
CA ASN A 235 -11.67 -1.45 1.62
C ASN A 235 -11.07 -2.30 2.74
N ASP A 236 -11.95 -2.79 3.61
CA ASP A 236 -11.55 -3.59 4.77
C ASP A 236 -10.91 -4.90 4.36
N ASP A 237 -11.32 -5.52 3.26
CA ASP A 237 -10.75 -6.80 2.82
C ASP A 237 -9.28 -6.72 2.40
N PHE A 238 -8.80 -5.53 2.05
CA PHE A 238 -7.38 -5.31 1.74
C PHE A 238 -6.52 -5.13 3.00
N ARG A 239 -7.15 -4.75 4.12
CA ARG A 239 -6.51 -4.49 5.40
C ARG A 239 -6.66 -5.63 6.40
N GLN A 240 -7.81 -6.32 6.35
CA GLN A 240 -8.17 -7.45 7.18
C GLN A 240 -7.55 -8.72 6.61
N ILE A 241 -6.28 -8.97 6.89
CA ILE A 241 -5.49 -10.03 6.25
C ILE A 241 -4.68 -10.81 7.29
N ASP A 242 -4.12 -11.96 6.87
CA ASP A 242 -3.13 -12.67 7.67
C ASP A 242 -1.90 -11.76 7.90
N VAL A 243 -1.40 -11.71 9.13
CA VAL A 243 -0.20 -10.92 9.46
C VAL A 243 1.03 -11.31 8.64
N LEU A 244 1.18 -12.58 8.23
CA LEU A 244 2.24 -12.99 7.32
C LEU A 244 2.05 -12.41 5.92
N ASN A 245 0.82 -12.18 5.49
CA ASN A 245 0.54 -11.51 4.22
C ASN A 245 0.83 -10.00 4.31
N GLU A 246 0.62 -9.38 5.46
CA GLU A 246 1.05 -7.99 5.69
C GLU A 246 2.58 -7.88 5.63
N VAL A 247 3.30 -8.63 6.47
CA VAL A 247 4.77 -8.53 6.54
C VAL A 247 5.47 -9.00 5.27
N ALA A 248 4.87 -9.93 4.53
CA ALA A 248 5.38 -10.35 3.24
C ALA A 248 5.44 -9.21 2.23
N PHE A 249 4.60 -8.19 2.36
CA PHE A 249 4.64 -7.05 1.45
C PHE A 249 5.93 -6.25 1.62
N LEU A 250 6.26 -5.86 2.87
CA LEU A 250 7.49 -5.16 3.17
C LEU A 250 8.72 -6.02 2.83
N CYS A 251 8.71 -7.30 3.18
CA CYS A 251 9.83 -8.19 2.88
C CYS A 251 10.03 -8.40 1.38
N MET A 252 8.94 -8.53 0.60
CA MET A 252 9.02 -8.58 -0.86
C MET A 252 9.56 -7.28 -1.44
N ASP A 253 9.15 -6.13 -0.89
CA ASP A 253 9.61 -4.83 -1.35
C ASP A 253 11.10 -4.63 -1.03
N LEU A 254 11.58 -5.00 0.17
CA LEU A 254 13.00 -5.01 0.53
C LEU A 254 13.84 -5.88 -0.41
N ASP A 255 13.37 -7.08 -0.73
CA ASP A 255 14.01 -7.96 -1.72
C ASP A 255 14.06 -7.28 -3.10
N ALA A 256 13.04 -6.51 -3.48
CA ALA A 256 13.02 -5.78 -4.73
C ALA A 256 14.07 -4.65 -4.75
N PHE A 257 14.44 -4.09 -3.60
CA PHE A 257 15.58 -3.17 -3.45
C PHE A 257 16.94 -3.90 -3.36
N GLY A 258 16.97 -5.23 -3.53
CA GLY A 258 18.19 -6.02 -3.38
C GLY A 258 18.66 -6.15 -1.94
N ARG A 259 17.80 -5.85 -0.96
CA ARG A 259 18.10 -5.87 0.47
C ARG A 259 17.46 -7.06 1.17
N LYS A 260 17.76 -8.26 0.67
CA LYS A 260 17.32 -9.52 1.31
C LYS A 260 17.86 -9.64 2.74
N ASP A 261 19.05 -9.11 2.99
CA ASP A 261 19.64 -8.98 4.33
C ASP A 261 18.69 -8.25 5.31
N LEU A 262 18.10 -7.12 4.89
CA LEU A 262 17.14 -6.38 5.71
C LEU A 262 15.79 -7.07 5.81
N SER A 263 15.37 -7.78 4.76
CA SER A 263 14.15 -8.59 4.72
C SER A 263 14.20 -9.72 5.76
N ASP A 264 15.32 -10.43 5.80
CA ASP A 264 15.58 -11.51 6.76
C ASP A 264 15.66 -10.96 8.19
N LEU A 265 16.40 -9.86 8.41
CA LEU A 265 16.48 -9.18 9.71
C LEU A 265 15.11 -8.68 10.20
N PHE A 266 14.29 -8.10 9.31
CA PHE A 266 12.95 -7.64 9.68
C PHE A 266 12.11 -8.81 10.17
N LEU A 267 12.12 -9.93 9.46
CA LEU A 267 11.35 -11.11 9.79
C LEU A 267 11.82 -11.77 11.09
N GLU A 268 13.13 -11.80 11.34
CA GLU A 268 13.74 -12.28 12.58
C GLU A 268 13.23 -11.46 13.77
N TYR A 269 13.47 -10.15 13.76
CA TYR A 269 13.01 -9.27 14.83
C TYR A 269 11.48 -9.32 14.98
N TYR A 270 10.72 -9.33 13.89
CA TYR A 270 9.26 -9.39 13.97
C TYR A 270 8.79 -10.67 14.68
N ASN A 271 9.36 -11.83 14.34
CA ASN A 271 9.00 -13.10 14.96
C ASN A 271 9.46 -13.22 16.41
N ASP A 272 10.58 -12.60 16.79
CA ASP A 272 11.03 -12.55 18.18
C ASP A 272 10.01 -11.84 19.08
N PHE A 273 9.44 -10.73 18.59
CA PHE A 273 8.44 -9.95 19.34
C PHE A 273 7.02 -10.52 19.21
N PHE A 274 6.67 -11.05 18.05
CA PHE A 274 5.38 -11.68 17.79
C PHE A 274 5.56 -12.94 16.92
N PRO A 275 5.69 -14.13 17.54
CA PRO A 275 6.03 -15.37 16.83
C PRO A 275 4.87 -15.87 15.96
N ALA A 276 4.75 -15.28 14.77
CA ALA A 276 3.69 -15.52 13.80
C ALA A 276 4.03 -16.61 12.78
N MET A 277 5.31 -17.00 12.68
CA MET A 277 5.79 -18.10 11.84
C MET A 277 6.65 -19.03 12.70
N LYS A 278 6.18 -20.27 12.90
CA LYS A 278 6.81 -21.24 13.82
C LYS A 278 7.21 -22.55 13.14
N SER A 279 6.74 -22.78 11.92
CA SER A 279 6.92 -24.03 11.19
C SER A 279 7.32 -23.79 9.74
N GLU A 280 7.95 -24.81 9.13
CA GLU A 280 8.29 -24.79 7.70
C GLU A 280 7.06 -24.54 6.81
N LYS A 281 5.89 -25.09 7.18
CA LYS A 281 4.66 -24.84 6.43
C LYS A 281 4.21 -23.37 6.46
N GLU A 282 4.46 -22.66 7.56
CA GLU A 282 4.18 -21.23 7.66
C GLU A 282 5.24 -20.40 6.93
N ARG A 283 6.49 -20.88 6.88
CA ARG A 283 7.54 -20.32 6.02
C ARG A 283 7.16 -20.42 4.54
N ASP A 284 6.69 -21.58 4.09
CA ASP A 284 6.17 -21.77 2.73
C ASP A 284 5.02 -20.81 2.44
N LEU A 285 4.09 -20.66 3.38
CA LEU A 285 2.95 -19.74 3.25
C LEU A 285 3.42 -18.28 3.16
N PHE A 286 4.41 -17.88 3.94
CA PHE A 286 5.01 -16.55 3.89
C PHE A 286 5.68 -16.27 2.53
N ILE A 287 6.46 -17.22 1.98
CA ILE A 287 7.05 -17.10 0.65
C ILE A 287 5.97 -17.02 -0.43
N TYR A 288 4.89 -17.79 -0.30
CA TYR A 288 3.73 -17.67 -1.18
C TYR A 288 3.11 -16.27 -1.08
N TYR A 289 2.97 -15.70 0.11
CA TYR A 289 2.51 -14.31 0.26
C TYR A 289 3.47 -13.29 -0.37
N LYS A 290 4.79 -13.49 -0.31
CA LYS A 290 5.74 -12.63 -1.04
C LYS A 290 5.50 -12.71 -2.55
N SER A 291 5.23 -13.91 -3.08
CA SER A 291 4.86 -14.10 -4.49
C SER A 291 3.55 -13.39 -4.85
N TYR A 292 2.56 -13.46 -3.96
CA TYR A 292 1.28 -12.76 -4.12
C TYR A 292 1.47 -11.24 -4.13
N ARG A 293 2.29 -10.69 -3.24
CA ARG A 293 2.57 -9.23 -3.22
C ARG A 293 3.34 -8.78 -4.45
N ALA A 294 4.30 -9.57 -4.93
CA ALA A 294 4.98 -9.31 -6.20
C ALA A 294 3.99 -9.36 -7.39
N ASN A 295 3.07 -10.32 -7.42
CA ASN A 295 1.97 -10.38 -8.39
C ASN A 295 1.14 -9.09 -8.39
N ILE A 296 0.72 -8.61 -7.22
CA ILE A 296 -0.04 -7.35 -7.11
C ILE A 296 0.76 -6.17 -7.66
N ARG A 297 2.06 -6.06 -7.36
CA ARG A 297 2.91 -5.00 -7.90
C ARG A 297 3.06 -5.10 -9.42
N ALA A 298 3.21 -6.30 -9.97
CA ALA A 298 3.22 -6.50 -11.43
C ALA A 298 1.90 -6.03 -12.06
N LYS A 299 0.75 -6.43 -11.50
CA LYS A 299 -0.59 -6.02 -11.96
C LYS A 299 -0.75 -4.50 -11.94
N VAL A 300 -0.42 -3.84 -10.82
CA VAL A 300 -0.54 -2.38 -10.68
C VAL A 300 0.34 -1.64 -11.68
N ASN A 301 1.59 -2.07 -11.86
CA ASN A 301 2.49 -1.45 -12.84
C ASN A 301 2.04 -1.72 -14.30
N SER A 302 1.44 -2.88 -14.59
CA SER A 302 0.80 -3.15 -15.89
C SER A 302 -0.36 -2.18 -16.17
N LEU A 303 -1.22 -1.93 -15.18
CA LEU A 303 -2.32 -0.98 -15.30
C LEU A 303 -1.79 0.45 -15.51
N GLN A 304 -0.76 0.85 -14.78
CA GLN A 304 -0.10 2.16 -14.96
C GLN A 304 0.50 2.32 -16.35
N ALA A 305 1.12 1.26 -16.89
CA ALA A 305 1.64 1.28 -18.25
C ALA A 305 0.54 1.47 -19.31
N LYS A 306 -0.66 0.89 -19.09
CA LYS A 306 -1.82 1.07 -19.98
C LYS A 306 -2.37 2.50 -19.97
N SER A 307 -2.30 3.17 -18.82
CA SER A 307 -2.84 4.52 -18.61
C SER A 307 -1.77 5.61 -18.67
N ALA A 308 -0.53 5.29 -19.05
CA ALA A 308 0.57 6.22 -19.10
C ALA A 308 0.31 7.35 -20.11
N ALA A 309 0.64 8.59 -19.73
CA ALA A 309 0.47 9.75 -20.60
C ALA A 309 1.64 9.90 -21.57
N THR A 310 2.81 9.35 -21.22
CA THR A 310 4.04 9.40 -22.02
C THR A 310 4.65 8.01 -22.23
N ASP A 311 5.43 7.87 -23.30
CA ASP A 311 6.16 6.62 -23.56
C ASP A 311 7.24 6.32 -22.50
N GLU A 312 7.80 7.37 -21.87
CA GLU A 312 8.75 7.21 -20.77
C GLU A 312 8.07 6.60 -19.53
N GLU A 313 6.92 7.14 -19.12
CA GLU A 313 6.11 6.59 -18.03
C GLU A 313 5.68 5.16 -18.32
N ARG A 314 5.26 4.88 -19.56
CA ARG A 314 4.89 3.54 -20.02
C ARG A 314 6.06 2.59 -19.89
N THR A 315 7.23 2.96 -20.40
CA THR A 315 8.45 2.14 -20.37
C THR A 315 8.88 1.84 -18.94
N LYS A 316 8.89 2.87 -18.07
CA LYS A 316 9.20 2.72 -16.64
C LYS A 316 8.24 1.75 -15.94
N SER A 317 6.94 1.88 -16.21
CA SER A 317 5.91 1.02 -15.62
C SER A 317 6.01 -0.42 -16.14
N LEU A 318 6.31 -0.61 -17.43
CA LEU A 318 6.54 -1.94 -18.00
C LEU A 318 7.78 -2.63 -17.39
N ALA A 319 8.90 -1.90 -17.26
CA ALA A 319 10.11 -2.43 -16.61
C ALA A 319 9.87 -2.80 -15.14
N ALA A 320 9.08 -2.01 -14.41
CA ALA A 320 8.67 -2.35 -13.06
C ALA A 320 7.79 -3.61 -13.02
N SER A 321 6.84 -3.75 -13.95
CA SER A 321 6.00 -4.94 -14.07
C SER A 321 6.83 -6.20 -14.33
N GLU A 322 7.77 -6.13 -15.28
CA GLU A 322 8.73 -7.19 -15.59
C GLU A 322 9.53 -7.63 -14.35
N LYS A 323 10.11 -6.66 -13.62
CA LYS A 323 10.87 -6.93 -12.39
C LYS A 323 10.06 -7.74 -11.37
N TYR A 324 8.81 -7.33 -11.11
CA TYR A 324 7.97 -8.03 -10.14
C TYR A 324 7.44 -9.37 -10.64
N LEU A 325 7.30 -9.57 -11.96
CA LEU A 325 6.98 -10.90 -12.52
C LEU A 325 8.12 -11.90 -12.32
N TYR A 326 9.37 -11.47 -12.53
CA TYR A 326 10.53 -12.31 -12.23
C TYR A 326 10.66 -12.60 -10.73
N GLN A 327 10.42 -11.59 -9.88
CA GLN A 327 10.46 -11.76 -8.44
C GLN A 327 9.35 -12.69 -7.93
N MET A 328 8.13 -12.58 -8.48
CA MET A 328 7.07 -13.55 -8.22
C MET A 328 7.53 -14.96 -8.63
N GLU A 329 8.08 -15.11 -9.83
CA GLU A 329 8.53 -16.41 -10.33
C GLU A 329 9.63 -17.02 -9.46
N SER A 330 10.56 -16.22 -8.93
CA SER A 330 11.65 -16.72 -8.07
C SER A 330 11.12 -17.31 -6.76
N TYR A 331 10.17 -16.64 -6.08
CA TYR A 331 9.54 -17.20 -4.88
C TYR A 331 8.77 -18.49 -5.19
N LEU A 332 8.06 -18.54 -6.32
CA LEU A 332 7.35 -19.75 -6.73
C LEU A 332 8.30 -20.90 -7.10
N LYS A 333 9.53 -20.60 -7.54
CA LYS A 333 10.58 -21.60 -7.76
C LYS A 333 11.16 -22.12 -6.45
N GLU A 334 11.38 -21.25 -5.46
CA GLU A 334 11.81 -21.64 -4.10
C GLU A 334 10.83 -22.67 -3.50
N LEU A 335 9.52 -22.41 -3.61
CA LEU A 335 8.48 -23.34 -3.13
C LEU A 335 8.37 -24.67 -3.89
N ARG A 336 9.08 -24.83 -5.02
CA ARG A 336 9.13 -26.09 -5.79
C ARG A 336 10.32 -26.95 -5.43
N THR A 337 11.42 -26.34 -4.97
CA THR A 337 12.67 -27.03 -4.66
C THR A 337 12.64 -27.78 -3.33
N ASP A 338 11.67 -27.49 -2.46
CA ASP A 338 11.48 -28.16 -1.16
C ASP A 338 10.64 -29.45 -1.26
N LYS A 339 10.81 -30.24 -2.34
CA LYS A 339 10.12 -31.52 -2.57
C LYS A 339 11.05 -32.68 -2.88
#